data_AF-A0A3E0NDW7-F1
#
_entry.id   AF-A0A3E0NDW7-F1
#
_cell.length_a   1.000
_cell.length_b   1.000
_cell.length_c   1.000
_cell.angle_alpha   90.00
_cell.angle_beta   90.00
_cell.angle_gamma   90.00
#
_symmetry.space_group_name_H-M   'P 1'
#
loop_
_entity.id
_entity.type
_entity.pdbx_description
1 polymer ?
#
loop_
_entity_poly.entity_id
_entity_poly.type
_entity_poly.pdbx_seq_one_letter_code
_entity_poly.pdbx_strand_id
1 'polypeptide(L)'
;MSTKTEPINLRWAQGQVYSSEKRFRVLVAGRRFGKSYLSCVELLRGAINRPGETFFYCAPTYRMAKDIAWRALKKLVPKVWIHTKNETDLRIELINGSTIELKGTENAMALRGRSLSGVVLDEAAFMDSEVWFEVIRPALADKEGWALFISTPDGTA
;
A
#
# COMPACT_ATOMS: atom_id res chain seq x y z
N MET A 1 -26.99 -12.99 -8.91
CA MET A 1 -27.00 -12.24 -7.62
C MET A 1 -26.20 -10.96 -7.81
N SER A 2 -26.85 -9.81 -7.76
CA SER A 2 -26.19 -8.51 -7.90
C SER A 2 -25.40 -8.21 -6.63
N THR A 3 -24.08 -8.42 -6.64
CA THR A 3 -23.20 -7.94 -5.57
C THR A 3 -23.24 -6.42 -5.59
N LYS A 4 -23.91 -5.80 -4.60
CA LYS A 4 -23.82 -4.36 -4.35
C LYS A 4 -22.36 -4.04 -4.02
N THR A 5 -21.61 -3.53 -4.99
CA THR A 5 -20.32 -2.89 -4.74
C THR A 5 -20.61 -1.53 -4.12
N GLU A 6 -20.29 -1.35 -2.84
CA GLU A 6 -20.35 -0.03 -2.23
C GLU A 6 -19.35 0.90 -2.92
N PRO A 7 -19.73 2.14 -3.26
CA PRO A 7 -18.81 3.09 -3.89
C PRO A 7 -17.67 3.44 -2.93
N ILE A 8 -16.46 3.57 -3.47
CA ILE A 8 -15.30 4.07 -2.72
C ILE A 8 -15.63 5.50 -2.27
N ASN A 9 -15.65 5.73 -0.96
CA ASN A 9 -15.98 7.02 -0.38
C ASN A 9 -14.73 7.62 0.30
N LEU A 10 -14.19 8.69 -0.29
CA LEU A 10 -13.04 9.43 0.23
C LEU A 10 -13.49 10.77 0.82
N ARG A 11 -12.97 11.13 2.00
CA ARG A 11 -13.12 12.48 2.55
C ARG A 11 -12.34 13.48 1.69
N TRP A 12 -12.74 14.75 1.72
CA TRP A 12 -12.11 15.82 0.95
C TRP A 12 -10.56 15.83 1.06
N ALA A 13 -10.02 15.72 2.28
CA ALA A 13 -8.57 15.68 2.51
C ALA A 13 -7.90 14.41 1.93
N GLN A 14 -8.58 13.26 1.94
CA GLN A 14 -8.09 12.05 1.26
C GLN A 14 -8.12 12.25 -0.27
N GLY A 15 -9.12 12.96 -0.78
CA GLY A 15 -9.25 13.32 -2.19
C GLY A 15 -8.07 14.16 -2.70
N GLN A 16 -7.57 15.12 -1.91
CA GLN A 16 -6.40 15.93 -2.29
C GLN A 16 -5.13 15.10 -2.44
N VAL A 17 -4.93 14.10 -1.57
CA VAL A 17 -3.80 13.18 -1.70
C VAL A 17 -4.00 12.32 -2.94
N TYR A 18 -5.21 11.80 -3.14
CA TYR A 18 -5.57 10.90 -4.25
C TYR A 18 -5.46 11.53 -5.64
N SER A 19 -5.72 12.84 -5.75
CA SER A 19 -5.62 13.57 -7.02
C SER A 19 -4.20 14.02 -7.37
N SER A 20 -3.26 13.97 -6.42
CA SER A 20 -1.87 14.35 -6.69
C SER A 20 -1.16 13.35 -7.60
N GLU A 21 -0.64 13.83 -8.73
CA GLU A 21 0.13 13.05 -9.71
C GLU A 21 1.62 12.89 -9.35
N LYS A 22 2.06 13.44 -8.21
CA LYS A 22 3.46 13.32 -7.77
C LYS A 22 3.81 11.85 -7.49
N ARG A 23 4.96 11.42 -8.03
CA ARG A 23 5.50 10.07 -7.87
C ARG A 23 5.72 9.69 -6.41
N PHE A 24 6.26 10.61 -5.60
CA PHE A 24 6.46 10.40 -4.17
C PHE A 24 5.62 11.40 -3.38
N ARG A 25 4.77 10.90 -2.48
CA ARG A 25 3.83 11.68 -1.67
C ARG A 25 4.03 11.37 -0.19
N VAL A 26 4.01 12.41 0.65
CA VAL A 26 4.09 12.28 2.10
C VAL A 26 2.77 12.78 2.71
N LEU A 27 2.15 11.96 3.55
CA LEU A 27 0.93 12.27 4.27
C LEU A 27 1.16 12.09 5.78
N VAL A 28 1.32 13.22 6.47
CA VAL A 28 1.34 13.27 7.93
C VAL A 28 -0.04 13.69 8.40
N ALA A 29 -0.76 12.78 9.07
CA ALA A 29 -2.07 13.10 9.62
C ALA A 29 -2.35 12.31 10.89
N GLY A 30 -3.17 12.88 11.78
CA GLY A 30 -3.53 12.25 13.06
C GLY A 30 -4.30 10.93 12.95
N ARG A 31 -4.62 10.36 14.12
CA ARG A 31 -5.51 9.20 14.23
C ARG A 31 -6.90 9.54 13.66
N ARG A 32 -7.61 8.54 13.12
CA ARG A 32 -8.95 8.67 12.51
C ARG A 32 -9.07 9.49 11.22
N PHE A 33 -7.95 9.94 10.63
CA PHE A 33 -7.95 10.55 9.29
C PHE A 33 -8.41 9.57 8.18
N GLY A 34 -8.18 8.27 8.38
CA GLY A 34 -8.47 7.24 7.38
C GLY A 34 -7.29 6.97 6.43
N LYS A 35 -6.05 7.19 6.87
CA LYS A 35 -4.82 6.96 6.08
C LYS A 35 -4.75 5.51 5.55
N SER A 36 -4.94 4.52 6.41
CA SER A 36 -4.85 3.10 6.02
C SER A 36 -5.89 2.69 4.96
N TYR A 37 -7.10 3.26 5.01
CA TYR A 37 -8.11 3.02 3.98
C TYR A 37 -7.69 3.64 2.65
N LEU A 38 -7.24 4.91 2.67
CA LEU A 38 -6.71 5.59 1.48
C LEU A 38 -5.54 4.79 0.88
N SER A 39 -4.62 4.30 1.70
CA SER A 39 -3.51 3.46 1.26
C SER A 39 -3.96 2.19 0.53
N CYS A 40 -4.98 1.49 1.05
CA CYS A 40 -5.53 0.32 0.37
C CYS A 40 -6.18 0.69 -0.97
N VAL A 41 -6.86 1.84 -1.05
CA VAL A 41 -7.47 2.37 -2.27
C VAL A 41 -6.40 2.72 -3.32
N GLU A 42 -5.30 3.35 -2.92
CA GLU A 42 -4.18 3.69 -3.79
C GLU A 42 -3.52 2.43 -4.37
N LEU A 43 -3.28 1.41 -3.53
CA LEU A 43 -2.72 0.13 -3.98
C LEU A 43 -3.65 -0.57 -4.97
N LEU A 44 -4.95 -0.65 -4.67
CA LEU A 44 -5.92 -1.26 -5.57
C LEU A 44 -6.02 -0.50 -6.90
N ARG A 45 -6.08 0.83 -6.87
CA ARG A 45 -6.07 1.67 -8.08
C ARG A 45 -4.81 1.41 -8.91
N GLY A 46 -3.64 1.38 -8.26
CA GLY A 46 -2.37 1.08 -8.92
C GLY A 46 -2.39 -0.28 -9.61
N ALA A 47 -2.82 -1.32 -8.88
CA ALA A 47 -2.90 -2.69 -9.37
C ALA A 47 -3.87 -2.86 -10.54
N ILE A 48 -4.98 -2.12 -10.56
CA ILE A 48 -5.93 -2.12 -11.69
C ILE A 48 -5.34 -1.42 -12.91
N ASN A 49 -4.71 -0.25 -12.70
CA ASN A 49 -4.22 0.60 -13.78
C ASN A 49 -2.92 0.13 -14.42
N ARG A 50 -2.15 -0.72 -13.73
CA ARG A 50 -0.96 -1.37 -14.28
C ARG A 50 -1.11 -2.89 -14.14
N PRO A 51 -1.66 -3.58 -15.16
CA PRO A 51 -1.78 -5.03 -15.18
C PRO A 51 -0.44 -5.76 -15.07
N GLY A 52 -0.39 -6.91 -14.40
CA GLY A 52 0.81 -7.74 -14.23
C GLY A 52 1.84 -7.19 -13.23
N GLU A 53 1.52 -6.10 -12.53
CA GLU A 53 2.47 -5.36 -11.71
C GLU A 53 2.36 -5.64 -10.21
N THR A 54 3.45 -5.41 -9.48
CA THR A 54 3.55 -5.70 -8.04
C THR A 54 3.48 -4.44 -7.20
N PHE A 55 2.67 -4.48 -6.14
CA PHE A 55 2.40 -3.37 -5.23
C PHE A 55 2.53 -3.81 -3.77
N PHE A 56 3.23 -3.02 -2.95
CA PHE A 56 3.48 -3.37 -1.55
C PHE A 56 2.78 -2.41 -0.58
N TYR A 57 2.21 -2.98 0.48
CA TYR A 57 1.91 -2.28 1.73
C TYR A 57 2.97 -2.64 2.76
N CYS A 58 3.82 -1.71 3.15
CA CYS A 58 4.86 -1.91 4.13
C CYS A 58 4.45 -1.25 5.47
N ALA A 59 4.66 -1.95 6.57
CA ALA A 59 4.58 -1.41 7.93
C ALA A 59 5.85 -1.81 8.72
N PRO A 60 6.13 -1.22 9.90
CA PRO A 60 7.34 -1.53 10.65
C PRO A 60 7.47 -3.01 11.00
N THR A 61 6.33 -3.69 11.22
CA THR A 61 6.27 -5.15 11.40
C THR A 61 5.25 -5.81 10.49
N TYR A 62 5.49 -7.07 10.12
CA TYR A 62 4.56 -7.88 9.34
C TYR A 62 3.20 -8.04 10.05
N ARG A 63 3.24 -8.17 11.38
CA ARG A 63 2.05 -8.21 12.22
C ARG A 63 1.24 -6.92 12.14
N MET A 64 1.90 -5.75 12.22
CA MET A 64 1.22 -4.47 12.05
C MET A 64 0.58 -4.36 10.67
N ALA A 65 1.30 -4.71 9.60
CA ALA A 65 0.75 -4.70 8.25
C ALA A 65 -0.54 -5.54 8.16
N LYS A 66 -0.51 -6.77 8.72
CA LYS A 66 -1.65 -7.67 8.79
C LYS A 66 -2.84 -7.05 9.53
N ASP A 67 -2.60 -6.54 10.72
CA ASP A 67 -3.65 -6.03 11.60
C ASP A 67 -4.31 -4.76 11.04
N ILE A 68 -3.52 -3.91 10.37
CA ILE A 68 -3.97 -2.62 9.84
C ILE A 68 -4.66 -2.79 8.48
N ALA A 69 -3.99 -3.41 7.51
CA ALA A 69 -4.39 -3.32 6.11
C ALA A 69 -5.10 -4.57 5.59
N TRP A 70 -4.81 -5.77 6.12
CA TRP A 70 -5.26 -7.01 5.48
C TRP A 70 -6.78 -7.16 5.45
N ARG A 71 -7.44 -6.85 6.57
CA ARG A 71 -8.90 -6.86 6.65
C ARG A 71 -9.53 -5.80 5.73
N ALA A 72 -8.93 -4.62 5.65
CA ALA A 72 -9.42 -3.53 4.82
C ALA A 72 -9.29 -3.88 3.32
N LEU A 73 -8.13 -4.39 2.91
CA LEU A 73 -7.85 -4.81 1.54
C LEU A 73 -8.83 -5.91 1.09
N LYS A 74 -9.04 -6.95 1.89
CA LYS A 74 -10.00 -8.02 1.57
C LYS A 74 -11.45 -7.55 1.43
N LYS A 75 -11.83 -6.48 2.13
CA LYS A 75 -13.16 -5.86 1.99
C LYS A 75 -13.25 -4.97 0.75
N LEU A 76 -12.15 -4.29 0.43
CA LEU A 76 -12.08 -3.33 -0.66
C LEU A 76 -12.02 -4.01 -2.03
N VAL A 77 -11.25 -5.09 -2.17
CA VAL A 77 -11.10 -5.79 -3.44
C VAL A 77 -12.35 -6.62 -3.74
N PRO A 78 -13.07 -6.36 -4.85
CA PRO A 78 -14.20 -7.18 -5.27
C PRO A 78 -13.77 -8.64 -5.48
N LYS A 79 -14.54 -9.59 -4.95
CA LYS A 79 -14.22 -11.03 -5.06
C LYS A 79 -14.01 -11.50 -6.50
N VAL A 80 -14.75 -10.90 -7.44
CA VAL A 80 -14.67 -11.21 -8.87
C VAL A 80 -13.36 -10.77 -9.51
N TRP A 81 -12.59 -9.89 -8.87
CA TRP A 81 -11.28 -9.44 -9.34
C TRP A 81 -10.13 -10.25 -8.74
N ILE A 82 -10.39 -11.10 -7.74
CA ILE A 82 -9.35 -11.89 -7.08
C ILE A 82 -9.13 -13.18 -7.88
N HIS A 83 -7.92 -13.36 -8.40
CA HIS A 83 -7.48 -14.63 -8.99
C HIS A 83 -7.08 -15.61 -7.90
N THR A 84 -6.16 -15.21 -7.02
CA THR A 84 -5.75 -15.99 -5.85
C THR A 84 -5.56 -15.09 -4.64
N LYS A 85 -5.68 -15.69 -3.45
CA LYS A 85 -5.43 -15.00 -2.17
C LYS A 85 -4.71 -15.95 -1.23
N ASN A 86 -3.59 -15.49 -0.68
CA ASN A 86 -2.80 -16.21 0.31
C ASN A 86 -2.85 -15.48 1.66
N GLU A 87 -3.41 -16.13 2.67
CA GLU A 87 -3.58 -15.56 4.02
C GLU A 87 -2.31 -15.68 4.88
N THR A 88 -1.38 -16.56 4.51
CA THR A 88 -0.09 -16.75 5.18
C THR A 88 0.90 -15.69 4.71
N ASP A 89 1.05 -15.55 3.39
CA ASP A 89 1.97 -14.62 2.74
C ASP A 89 1.36 -13.21 2.54
N LEU A 90 0.12 -13.02 3.00
CA LEU A 90 -0.66 -11.77 2.90
C LEU A 90 -0.60 -11.15 1.49
N ARG A 91 -0.93 -11.98 0.50
CA ARG A 91 -0.89 -11.64 -0.92
C ARG A 91 -2.27 -11.81 -1.56
N ILE A 92 -2.65 -10.82 -2.36
CA ILE A 92 -3.79 -10.91 -3.29
C ILE A 92 -3.25 -10.78 -4.70
N GLU A 93 -3.60 -11.74 -5.55
CA GLU A 93 -3.38 -11.66 -6.98
C GLU A 93 -4.70 -11.36 -7.68
N LEU A 94 -4.68 -10.39 -8.57
CA LEU A 94 -5.83 -9.97 -9.33
C LEU A 94 -5.91 -10.72 -10.66
N ILE A 95 -7.11 -10.80 -11.24
CA ILE A 95 -7.34 -11.44 -12.56
C ILE A 95 -6.57 -10.81 -13.71
N ASN A 96 -6.05 -9.58 -13.54
CA ASN A 96 -5.19 -8.90 -14.51
C ASN A 96 -3.69 -9.20 -14.29
N GLY A 97 -3.35 -10.15 -13.42
CA GLY A 97 -1.98 -10.55 -13.08
C GLY A 97 -1.28 -9.65 -12.05
N SER A 98 -1.88 -8.53 -11.65
CA SER A 98 -1.27 -7.64 -10.66
C SER A 98 -1.36 -8.22 -9.26
N THR A 99 -0.39 -7.88 -8.41
CA THR A 99 -0.30 -8.40 -7.05
C THR A 99 -0.22 -7.28 -6.02
N ILE A 100 -0.94 -7.45 -4.92
CA ILE A 100 -0.84 -6.60 -3.73
C ILE A 100 -0.37 -7.47 -2.57
N GLU A 101 0.77 -7.13 -1.98
CA GLU A 101 1.38 -7.87 -0.88
C GLU A 101 1.56 -6.97 0.34
N LEU A 102 1.33 -7.50 1.54
CA LEU A 102 1.66 -6.84 2.79
C LEU A 102 3.02 -7.33 3.27
N LYS A 103 3.90 -6.41 3.66
CA LYS A 103 5.26 -6.68 4.11
C LYS A 103 5.54 -5.96 5.42
N GLY A 104 6.39 -6.58 6.22
CA GLY A 104 7.04 -5.97 7.35
C GLY A 104 8.45 -5.54 6.98
N THR A 105 8.92 -4.40 7.50
CA THR A 105 10.26 -3.86 7.21
C THR A 105 11.31 -4.24 8.26
N GLU A 106 10.94 -4.98 9.31
CA GLU A 106 11.85 -5.53 10.33
C GLU A 106 12.91 -6.48 9.73
N ASN A 107 12.63 -7.04 8.54
CA ASN A 107 13.60 -7.78 7.73
C ASN A 107 13.61 -7.25 6.28
N ALA A 108 13.91 -5.95 6.12
CA ALA A 108 13.90 -5.29 4.81
C ALA A 108 14.84 -5.93 3.78
N MET A 109 15.91 -6.64 4.20
CA MET A 109 16.80 -7.35 3.29
C MET A 109 16.08 -8.41 2.46
N ALA A 110 15.06 -9.08 3.02
CA ALA A 110 14.25 -10.06 2.30
C ALA A 110 13.38 -9.43 1.19
N LEU A 111 13.21 -8.10 1.19
CA LEU A 111 12.46 -7.36 0.19
C LEU A 111 13.34 -6.87 -0.97
N ARG A 112 14.67 -7.02 -0.89
CA ARG A 112 15.59 -6.64 -1.98
C ARG A 112 15.35 -7.50 -3.23
N GLY A 113 15.66 -6.92 -4.39
CA GLY A 113 15.52 -7.59 -5.69
C GLY A 113 14.07 -7.68 -6.19
N ARG A 114 13.10 -7.09 -5.48
CA ARG A 114 11.73 -6.93 -5.98
C ARG A 114 11.65 -5.72 -6.89
N SER A 115 10.84 -5.81 -7.93
CA SER A 115 10.50 -4.69 -8.82
C SER A 115 9.05 -4.27 -8.58
N LEU A 116 8.83 -3.02 -8.21
CA LEU A 116 7.56 -2.49 -7.71
C LEU A 116 7.06 -1.35 -8.60
N SER A 117 5.75 -1.37 -8.88
CA SER A 117 5.06 -0.26 -9.56
C SER A 117 4.42 0.73 -8.58
N GLY A 118 4.31 0.37 -7.30
CA GLY A 118 3.81 1.24 -6.26
C GLY A 118 4.01 0.67 -4.86
N VAL A 119 4.18 1.55 -3.87
CA VAL A 119 4.34 1.16 -2.47
C VAL A 119 3.69 2.15 -1.52
N VAL A 120 3.12 1.65 -0.44
CA VAL A 120 2.76 2.42 0.75
C VAL A 120 3.74 2.09 1.86
N LEU A 121 4.30 3.12 2.50
CA LEU A 121 5.10 2.99 3.72
C LEU A 121 4.26 3.54 4.88
N ASP A 122 3.62 2.66 5.63
CA ASP A 122 2.81 2.99 6.80
C ASP A 122 3.67 3.10 8.05
N GLU A 123 3.38 4.12 8.86
CA GLU A 123 4.22 4.52 9.98
C GLU A 123 5.69 4.70 9.59
N ALA A 124 5.91 5.38 8.46
CA ALA A 124 7.24 5.59 7.88
C ALA A 124 8.24 6.30 8.82
N ALA A 125 7.74 7.11 9.78
CA ALA A 125 8.59 7.75 10.79
C ALA A 125 9.25 6.75 11.76
N PHE A 126 8.70 5.53 11.87
CA PHE A 126 9.21 4.46 12.73
C PHE A 126 9.97 3.38 11.94
N MET A 127 10.22 3.61 10.65
CA MET A 127 11.06 2.75 9.83
C MET A 127 12.48 3.29 9.82
N ASP A 128 13.43 2.37 9.74
CA ASP A 128 14.81 2.72 9.47
C ASP A 128 14.93 3.38 8.09
N SER A 129 15.77 4.42 7.99
CA SER A 129 15.95 5.19 6.76
C SER A 129 16.50 4.33 5.61
N GLU A 130 17.31 3.33 5.94
CA GLU A 130 17.92 2.40 5.00
C GLU A 130 16.88 1.55 4.28
N VAL A 131 15.70 1.31 4.90
CA VAL A 131 14.57 0.63 4.24
C VAL A 131 14.19 1.39 2.96
N TRP A 132 14.11 2.72 3.03
CA TRP A 132 13.79 3.52 1.84
C TRP A 132 14.97 3.56 0.88
N PHE A 133 16.15 3.96 1.34
CA PHE A 133 17.28 4.26 0.46
C PHE A 133 17.87 3.03 -0.22
N GLU A 134 17.95 1.91 0.50
CA GLU A 134 18.67 0.72 0.02
C GLU A 134 17.76 -0.37 -0.56
N VAL A 135 16.46 -0.35 -0.20
CA VAL A 135 15.54 -1.44 -0.55
C VAL A 135 14.39 -0.94 -1.42
N ILE A 136 13.57 -0.03 -0.90
CA ILE A 136 12.31 0.35 -1.55
C ILE A 136 12.54 1.29 -2.74
N ARG A 137 13.37 2.32 -2.60
CA ARG A 137 13.63 3.27 -3.69
C ARG A 137 14.28 2.60 -4.91
N PRO A 138 15.28 1.71 -4.77
CA PRO A 138 15.79 0.92 -5.89
C PRO A 138 14.71 0.04 -6.53
N ALA A 139 13.87 -0.62 -5.74
CA ALA A 139 12.78 -1.47 -6.24
C ALA A 139 11.76 -0.72 -7.11
N LEU A 140 11.58 0.58 -6.91
CA LEU A 140 10.69 1.44 -7.71
C LEU A 140 11.36 2.03 -8.96
N ALA A 141 12.68 1.91 -9.11
CA ALA A 141 13.43 2.60 -10.16
C ALA A 141 13.03 2.11 -11.56
N ASP A 142 13.04 0.79 -11.78
CA ASP A 142 12.85 0.17 -13.10
C ASP A 142 11.50 0.50 -13.75
N LYS A 143 10.47 0.74 -12.92
CA LYS A 143 9.08 0.90 -13.36
C LYS A 143 8.51 2.29 -13.14
N GLU A 144 9.40 3.22 -12.77
CA GLU A 144 9.04 4.56 -12.32
C GLU A 144 7.89 4.54 -11.30
N GLY A 145 7.96 3.58 -10.37
CA GLY A 145 6.90 3.30 -9.41
C GLY A 145 6.68 4.46 -8.43
N TRP A 146 5.46 4.57 -7.92
CA TRP A 146 5.09 5.60 -6.96
C TRP A 146 5.29 5.15 -5.50
N ALA A 147 5.43 6.11 -4.58
CA ALA A 147 5.46 5.84 -3.15
C ALA A 147 4.52 6.80 -2.41
N LEU A 148 3.77 6.25 -1.45
CA LEU A 148 2.98 7.02 -0.49
C LEU A 148 3.51 6.71 0.92
N PHE A 149 4.17 7.71 1.51
CA PHE A 149 4.61 7.67 2.90
C PHE A 149 3.47 8.18 3.77
N ILE A 150 3.05 7.39 4.74
CA ILE A 150 2.06 7.82 5.72
C ILE A 150 2.63 7.66 7.13
N SER A 151 2.32 8.60 8.02
CA SER A 151 2.62 8.45 9.44
C SER A 151 1.69 9.34 10.28
N THR A 152 1.63 9.07 11.57
CA THR A 152 1.11 10.03 12.54
C THR A 152 2.17 11.02 12.96
N PRO A 153 1.83 12.30 13.16
CA PRO A 153 2.75 13.24 13.80
C PRO A 153 3.07 12.71 15.19
N ASP A 154 4.35 12.37 15.42
CA ASP A 154 4.85 12.14 16.77
C ASP A 154 4.92 13.50 17.48
N GLY A 155 4.72 13.51 18.79
CA GLY A 155 4.55 14.72 19.60
C GLY A 155 5.80 15.60 19.75
N THR A 156 6.73 15.58 18.81
CA THR A 156 7.97 16.36 18.82
C THR A 156 8.09 17.15 17.53
N ALA A 157 7.54 18.37 17.60
CA ALA A 157 8.02 19.52 16.86
C ALA A 157 9.37 20.00 17.43
#